data_AF-B5H4S4-F1
#
_entry.id   AF-B5H4S4-F1
#
_cell.length_a   1.000
_cell.length_b   1.000
_cell.length_c   1.000
_cell.angle_alpha   90.00
_cell.angle_beta   90.00
_cell.angle_gamma   90.00
#
_symmetry.space_group_name_H-M   'P 1'
#
loop_
_entity.id
_entity.type
_entity.pdbx_description
1 polymer ?
#
loop_
_entity_poly.entity_id
_entity_poly.type
_entity_poly.pdbx_seq_one_letter_code
_entity_poly.pdbx_strand_id
1 'polypeptide(L)'
;MKPTWWRGRFGVLGEAPASVVQAVQGFLGPPLFTEGWLAGRPVMPAEKAAACYARAVRTWGRANIHSDVDVEHFNRLAQQLIDAADALPLFAGRRAQPGPGDDPVGAAMQRVHVLREHRGACHLAAVPLCGPTARAAMVINLGVEQATRYGRQGPHPVAATLIPRRQRAEQLTDELQAPLYATLTDRQRAEFAELVSALTTSLTP
;
A
#
# COMPACT_ATOMS: atom_id res chain seq x y z
N MET A 1 -14.99 -8.67 -2.57
CA MET A 1 -14.67 -7.34 -1.98
C MET A 1 -15.93 -6.49 -1.98
N LYS A 2 -16.22 -5.72 -0.93
CA LYS A 2 -17.38 -4.81 -0.89
C LYS A 2 -17.14 -3.59 -1.82
N PRO A 3 -18.18 -3.00 -2.46
CA PRO A 3 -18.03 -1.83 -3.34
C PRO A 3 -17.33 -0.63 -2.69
N THR A 4 -17.50 -0.46 -1.38
CA THR A 4 -16.87 0.62 -0.61
C THR A 4 -15.37 0.43 -0.39
N TRP A 5 -14.83 -0.78 -0.56
CA TRP A 5 -13.40 -1.04 -0.39
C TRP A 5 -12.56 -0.29 -1.43
N TRP A 6 -12.99 -0.29 -2.71
CA TRP A 6 -12.30 0.38 -3.80
C TRP A 6 -12.20 1.88 -3.56
N ARG A 7 -13.34 2.50 -3.27
CA ARG A 7 -13.40 3.94 -2.93
C ARG A 7 -12.72 4.25 -1.61
N GLY A 8 -12.74 3.32 -0.67
CA GLY A 8 -12.00 3.45 0.57
C GLY A 8 -10.49 3.50 0.36
N ARG A 9 -9.95 2.61 -0.49
CA ARG A 9 -8.51 2.55 -0.74
C ARG A 9 -8.02 3.72 -1.59
N PHE A 10 -8.76 4.09 -2.64
CA PHE A 10 -8.28 5.04 -3.65
C PHE A 10 -8.98 6.40 -3.62
N GLY A 11 -9.97 6.59 -2.73
CA GLY A 11 -10.79 7.79 -2.68
C GLY A 11 -10.06 9.08 -2.31
N VAL A 12 -8.82 8.98 -1.81
CA VAL A 12 -7.93 10.14 -1.63
C VAL A 12 -7.51 10.80 -2.94
N LEU A 13 -7.73 10.13 -4.09
CA LEU A 13 -7.56 10.69 -5.43
C LEU A 13 -8.80 11.47 -5.91
N GLY A 14 -9.83 11.58 -5.07
CA GLY A 14 -11.09 12.25 -5.40
C GLY A 14 -11.94 11.48 -6.42
N GLU A 15 -12.84 12.20 -7.10
CA GLU A 15 -13.74 11.67 -8.13
C GLU A 15 -13.07 11.55 -9.51
N ALA A 16 -11.81 11.12 -9.54
CA ALA A 16 -11.07 10.94 -10.77
C ALA A 16 -11.69 9.82 -11.66
N PRO A 17 -11.51 9.89 -12.99
CA PRO A 17 -11.93 8.83 -13.90
C PRO A 17 -11.34 7.47 -13.52
N ALA A 18 -12.10 6.39 -13.71
CA ALA A 18 -11.68 5.04 -13.33
C ALA A 18 -10.31 4.64 -13.90
N SER A 19 -10.01 5.03 -15.14
CA SER A 19 -8.72 4.80 -15.79
C SER A 19 -7.54 5.48 -15.09
N VAL A 20 -7.74 6.69 -14.58
CA VAL A 20 -6.72 7.44 -13.81
C VAL A 20 -6.44 6.76 -12.49
N VAL A 21 -7.50 6.43 -11.74
CA VAL A 21 -7.37 5.72 -10.46
C VAL A 21 -6.73 4.35 -10.66
N GLN A 22 -7.07 3.68 -11.76
CA GLN A 22 -6.49 2.40 -12.11
C GLN A 22 -4.98 2.48 -12.40
N ALA A 23 -4.51 3.54 -13.07
CA ALA A 23 -3.08 3.73 -13.34
C ALA A 23 -2.26 3.81 -12.04
N VAL A 24 -2.85 4.28 -10.95
CA VAL A 24 -2.20 4.38 -9.64
C VAL A 24 -2.29 3.08 -8.84
N GLN A 25 -3.22 2.18 -9.16
CA GLN A 25 -3.38 0.90 -8.47
C GLN A 25 -2.56 -0.24 -9.13
N GLY A 26 -2.57 -0.30 -10.46
CA GLY A 26 -1.77 -1.16 -11.35
C GLY A 26 -1.92 -2.69 -11.26
N PHE A 27 -2.26 -3.28 -10.11
CA PHE A 27 -2.23 -4.74 -9.90
C PHE A 27 -3.57 -5.49 -10.07
N LEU A 28 -4.71 -4.83 -9.90
CA LEU A 28 -6.04 -5.41 -10.07
C LEU A 28 -6.43 -5.38 -11.55
N GLY A 29 -7.18 -6.39 -11.98
CA GLY A 29 -7.73 -6.49 -13.32
C GLY A 29 -8.54 -5.25 -13.70
N PRO A 30 -8.36 -4.68 -14.91
CA PRO A 30 -9.09 -3.49 -15.31
C PRO A 30 -10.61 -3.56 -15.21
N PRO A 31 -11.26 -4.65 -15.67
CA PRO A 31 -12.72 -4.76 -15.54
C PRO A 31 -13.16 -4.79 -14.08
N LEU A 32 -12.54 -5.67 -13.27
CA LEU A 32 -12.86 -5.82 -11.85
C LEU A 32 -12.68 -4.50 -11.08
N PHE A 33 -11.60 -3.77 -11.35
CA PHE A 33 -11.34 -2.49 -10.71
C PHE A 33 -12.37 -1.44 -11.11
N THR A 34 -12.63 -1.30 -12.42
CA THR A 34 -13.55 -0.29 -12.95
C THR A 34 -14.97 -0.52 -12.44
N GLU A 35 -15.45 -1.77 -12.48
CA GLU A 35 -16.75 -2.15 -11.95
C GLU A 35 -16.85 -1.82 -10.45
N GLY A 36 -15.83 -2.19 -9.67
CA GLY A 36 -15.80 -1.91 -8.24
C GLY A 36 -15.79 -0.41 -7.90
N TRP A 37 -14.99 0.38 -8.62
CA TRP A 37 -14.90 1.83 -8.46
C TRP A 37 -16.22 2.53 -8.76
N LEU A 38 -16.86 2.16 -9.89
CA LEU A 38 -18.13 2.74 -10.32
C LEU A 38 -19.29 2.29 -9.43
N ALA A 39 -19.35 1.01 -9.04
CA ALA A 39 -20.39 0.48 -8.17
C ALA A 39 -20.39 1.13 -6.77
N GLY A 40 -19.23 1.59 -6.28
CA GLY A 40 -19.16 2.31 -5.02
C GLY A 40 -19.67 3.77 -5.10
N ARG A 41 -19.73 4.36 -6.30
CA ARG A 41 -20.05 5.80 -6.49
C ARG A 41 -21.43 6.18 -5.94
N PRO A 42 -22.53 5.46 -6.21
CA PRO A 42 -23.84 5.79 -5.64
C PRO A 42 -23.92 5.50 -4.13
N VAL A 43 -23.00 4.73 -3.56
CA VAL A 43 -23.00 4.38 -2.13
C VAL A 43 -22.37 5.47 -1.28
N MET A 44 -21.21 5.99 -1.70
CA MET A 44 -20.45 6.97 -0.93
C MET A 44 -19.47 7.78 -1.81
N PRO A 45 -19.39 9.11 -1.63
CA PRO A 45 -18.36 9.93 -2.25
C PRO A 45 -16.95 9.43 -1.92
N ALA A 46 -16.02 9.59 -2.85
CA ALA A 46 -14.64 9.09 -2.73
C ALA A 46 -13.95 9.53 -1.43
N GLU A 47 -14.02 10.82 -1.10
CA GLU A 47 -13.42 11.39 0.10
C GLU A 47 -14.00 10.78 1.40
N LYS A 48 -15.33 10.69 1.49
CA LYS A 48 -16.00 10.06 2.65
C LYS A 48 -15.62 8.58 2.78
N ALA A 49 -15.49 7.87 1.66
CA ALA A 49 -15.06 6.48 1.66
C ALA A 49 -13.61 6.34 2.14
N ALA A 50 -12.71 7.23 1.71
CA ALA A 50 -11.33 7.27 2.17
C ALA A 50 -11.22 7.50 3.69
N ALA A 51 -12.01 8.43 4.23
CA ALA A 51 -12.08 8.69 5.67
C ALA A 51 -12.62 7.47 6.45
N CYS A 52 -13.64 6.79 5.91
CA CYS A 52 -14.16 5.55 6.50
C CYS A 52 -13.12 4.43 6.48
N TYR A 53 -12.35 4.32 5.41
CA TYR A 53 -11.25 3.36 5.29
C TYR A 53 -10.14 3.66 6.30
N ALA A 54 -9.75 4.93 6.46
CA ALA A 54 -8.78 5.33 7.48
C ALA A 54 -9.26 4.95 8.89
N ARG A 55 -10.55 5.18 9.20
CA ARG A 55 -11.14 4.73 10.47
C ARG A 55 -11.09 3.20 10.63
N ALA A 56 -11.37 2.44 9.56
CA ALA A 56 -11.29 0.98 9.60
C ALA A 56 -9.85 0.49 9.83
N VAL A 57 -8.85 1.11 9.20
CA VAL A 57 -7.42 0.84 9.42
C VAL A 57 -7.06 1.07 10.89
N ARG A 58 -7.49 2.19 11.49
CA ARG A 58 -7.24 2.48 12.90
C ARG A 58 -7.92 1.49 13.84
N THR A 59 -9.18 1.15 13.57
CA THR A 59 -9.91 0.12 14.33
C THR A 59 -9.22 -1.23 14.27
N TRP A 60 -8.73 -1.62 13.08
CA TRP A 60 -7.96 -2.84 12.94
C TRP A 60 -6.66 -2.77 13.76
N GLY A 61 -5.94 -1.64 13.73
CA GLY A 61 -4.74 -1.43 14.54
C GLY A 61 -4.99 -1.64 16.03
N ARG A 62 -6.02 -0.99 16.60
CA ARG A 62 -6.39 -1.14 18.01
C ARG A 62 -6.75 -2.57 18.42
N ALA A 63 -7.25 -3.37 17.48
CA ALA A 63 -7.65 -4.75 17.74
C ALA A 63 -6.49 -5.76 17.60
N ASN A 64 -5.38 -5.40 16.93
CA ASN A 64 -4.34 -6.36 16.55
C ASN A 64 -2.93 -5.96 17.01
N ILE A 65 -2.67 -4.69 17.30
CA ILE A 65 -1.38 -4.25 17.84
C ILE A 65 -1.36 -4.55 19.35
N HIS A 66 -0.37 -5.31 19.79
CA HIS A 66 -0.20 -5.60 21.21
C HIS A 66 0.20 -4.36 21.99
N SER A 67 -0.20 -4.35 23.27
CA SER A 67 0.06 -3.24 24.19
C SER A 67 1.52 -3.09 24.62
N ASP A 68 2.36 -4.11 24.39
CA ASP A 68 3.80 -4.10 24.69
C ASP A 68 4.66 -3.47 23.59
N VAL A 69 4.06 -3.19 22.41
CA VAL A 69 4.75 -2.49 21.33
C VAL A 69 4.87 -1.00 21.64
N ASP A 70 6.07 -0.43 21.55
CA ASP A 70 6.31 1.02 21.66
C ASP A 70 5.82 1.75 20.40
N VAL A 71 4.50 1.91 20.30
CA VAL A 71 3.82 2.57 19.17
C VAL A 71 4.20 4.06 19.07
N GLU A 72 4.57 4.70 20.18
CA GLU A 72 4.97 6.10 20.18
C GLU A 72 6.34 6.28 19.52
N HIS A 73 7.29 5.40 19.81
CA HIS A 73 8.58 5.41 19.14
C HIS A 73 8.45 5.08 17.65
N PHE A 74 7.65 4.08 17.30
CA PHE A 74 7.31 3.79 15.92
C PHE A 74 6.70 5.01 15.21
N ASN A 75 5.74 5.67 15.85
CA ASN A 75 5.04 6.82 15.30
C ASN A 75 6.00 7.98 14.97
N ARG A 76 6.96 8.27 15.84
CA ARG A 76 7.96 9.32 15.60
C ARG A 76 8.84 8.99 14.39
N LEU A 77 9.39 7.77 14.33
CA LEU A 77 10.26 7.35 13.23
C LEU A 77 9.49 7.27 11.91
N ALA A 78 8.29 6.68 11.91
CA ALA A 78 7.45 6.58 10.74
C ALA A 78 7.02 7.96 10.21
N GLN A 79 6.75 8.92 11.09
CA GLN A 79 6.42 10.29 10.68
C GLN A 79 7.60 10.93 9.94
N GLN A 80 8.80 10.82 10.48
CA GLN A 80 10.02 11.33 9.83
C GLN A 80 10.19 10.75 8.41
N LEU A 81 9.95 9.45 8.24
CA LEU A 81 9.98 8.80 6.93
C LEU A 81 8.90 9.32 5.97
N ILE A 82 7.67 9.50 6.46
CA ILE A 82 6.53 9.99 5.66
C ILE A 82 6.74 11.44 5.20
N ASP A 83 7.35 12.26 6.05
CA ASP A 83 7.65 13.67 5.75
C ASP A 83 8.78 13.80 4.72
N ALA A 84 9.76 12.89 4.77
CA ALA A 84 10.89 12.85 3.85
C ALA A 84 10.60 12.20 2.48
N ALA A 85 9.54 11.40 2.39
CA ALA A 85 9.25 10.63 1.19
C ALA A 85 8.74 11.49 0.01
N ASP A 86 9.25 11.18 -1.18
CA ASP A 86 8.78 11.77 -2.44
C ASP A 86 7.31 11.46 -2.70
N ALA A 87 6.60 12.43 -3.27
CA ALA A 87 5.16 12.34 -3.45
C ALA A 87 4.77 11.54 -4.70
N LEU A 88 4.31 10.30 -4.50
CA LEU A 88 3.54 9.53 -5.49
C LEU A 88 2.04 9.72 -5.25
N PRO A 89 1.15 9.76 -6.28
CA PRO A 89 -0.22 10.28 -6.13
C PRO A 89 -1.06 9.66 -5.01
N LEU A 90 -1.10 8.33 -4.91
CA LEU A 90 -1.86 7.65 -3.85
C LEU A 90 -1.24 7.86 -2.47
N PHE A 91 0.09 7.79 -2.38
CA PHE A 91 0.81 8.09 -1.14
C PHE A 91 0.54 9.52 -0.68
N ALA A 92 0.63 10.50 -1.58
CA ALA A 92 0.38 11.91 -1.27
C ALA A 92 -1.04 12.13 -0.73
N GLY A 93 -2.05 11.54 -1.38
CA GLY A 93 -3.43 11.59 -0.90
C GLY A 93 -3.62 10.92 0.46
N ARG A 94 -2.90 9.82 0.72
CA ARG A 94 -2.91 9.12 2.03
C ARG A 94 -2.20 9.90 3.12
N ARG A 95 -1.05 10.50 2.83
CA ARG A 95 -0.29 11.36 3.73
C ARG A 95 -1.09 12.59 4.16
N ALA A 96 -1.91 13.14 3.26
CA ALA A 96 -2.75 14.29 3.54
C ALA A 96 -3.99 13.99 4.43
N GLN A 97 -4.31 12.72 4.69
CA GLN A 97 -5.44 12.37 5.56
C GLN A 97 -5.10 12.71 7.02
N PRO A 98 -6.04 13.25 7.80
CA PRO A 98 -5.79 13.60 9.19
C PRO A 98 -5.44 12.35 10.01
N GLY A 99 -4.39 12.47 10.84
CA GLY A 99 -4.06 11.49 11.87
C GLY A 99 -4.85 11.75 13.16
N PRO A 100 -5.10 10.73 13.99
CA PRO A 100 -5.73 10.95 15.29
C PRO A 100 -4.70 11.51 16.29
N GLY A 101 -5.04 12.58 16.99
CA GLY A 101 -4.13 13.21 17.97
C GLY A 101 -4.07 12.49 19.32
N ASP A 102 -5.09 11.71 19.63
CA ASP A 102 -5.35 11.06 20.93
C ASP A 102 -5.41 9.52 20.84
N ASP A 103 -4.95 8.94 19.73
CA ASP A 103 -4.96 7.49 19.48
C ASP A 103 -3.62 7.04 18.86
N PRO A 104 -2.56 6.83 19.66
CA PRO A 104 -1.25 6.49 19.15
C PRO A 104 -1.22 5.11 18.46
N VAL A 105 -2.03 4.15 18.91
CA VAL A 105 -2.14 2.82 18.29
C VAL A 105 -2.80 2.91 16.91
N GLY A 106 -3.90 3.66 16.80
CA GLY A 106 -4.54 3.95 15.52
C GLY A 106 -3.61 4.73 14.59
N ALA A 107 -2.87 5.72 15.12
CA ALA A 107 -1.90 6.47 14.35
C ALA A 107 -0.78 5.56 13.80
N ALA A 108 -0.29 4.60 14.59
CA ALA A 108 0.72 3.63 14.14
C ALA A 108 0.21 2.83 12.95
N MET A 109 -1.00 2.24 13.04
CA MET A 109 -1.54 1.46 11.93
C MET A 109 -1.86 2.32 10.69
N GLN A 110 -2.28 3.57 10.88
CA GLN A 110 -2.45 4.51 9.77
C GLN A 110 -1.12 4.81 9.08
N ARG A 111 -0.03 5.00 9.83
CA ARG A 111 1.32 5.22 9.28
C ARG A 111 1.87 3.99 8.56
N VAL A 112 1.65 2.78 9.08
CA VAL A 112 1.92 1.51 8.37
C VAL A 112 1.21 1.51 7.01
N HIS A 113 -0.08 1.86 6.98
CA HIS A 113 -0.84 1.92 5.73
C HIS A 113 -0.26 2.94 4.75
N VAL A 114 0.09 4.15 5.22
CA VAL A 114 0.68 5.21 4.40
C VAL A 114 2.02 4.77 3.80
N LEU A 115 2.93 4.23 4.60
CA LEU A 115 4.24 3.73 4.13
C LEU A 115 4.09 2.55 3.15
N ARG A 116 3.08 1.70 3.36
CA ARG A 116 2.74 0.63 2.40
C ARG A 116 2.30 1.17 1.05
N GLU A 117 1.50 2.24 1.02
CA GLU A 117 1.11 2.87 -0.25
C GLU A 117 2.30 3.55 -0.95
N HIS A 118 3.27 4.09 -0.20
CA HIS A 118 4.55 4.54 -0.77
C HIS A 118 5.30 3.40 -1.46
N ARG A 119 5.59 2.30 -0.73
CA ARG A 119 6.26 1.12 -1.29
C ARG A 119 5.52 0.59 -2.52
N GLY A 120 4.19 0.48 -2.43
CA GLY A 120 3.36 -0.01 -3.53
C GLY A 120 3.49 0.86 -4.78
N ALA A 121 3.52 2.19 -4.62
CA ALA A 121 3.69 3.10 -5.73
C ALA A 121 5.12 3.06 -6.34
N CYS A 122 6.17 2.95 -5.52
CA CYS A 122 7.54 2.70 -6.00
C CYS A 122 7.61 1.40 -6.81
N HIS A 123 6.99 0.33 -6.29
CA HIS A 123 7.00 -0.97 -6.95
C HIS A 123 6.25 -0.95 -8.30
N LEU A 124 5.12 -0.23 -8.36
CA LEU A 124 4.39 -0.02 -9.61
C LEU A 124 5.22 0.71 -10.67
N ALA A 125 6.07 1.65 -10.26
CA ALA A 125 7.01 2.32 -11.18
C ALA A 125 8.16 1.38 -11.61
N ALA A 126 8.71 0.60 -10.67
CA ALA A 126 9.87 -0.26 -10.91
C ALA A 126 9.59 -1.46 -11.84
N VAL A 127 8.42 -2.08 -11.71
CA VAL A 127 8.02 -3.28 -12.49
C VAL A 127 8.17 -3.09 -14.01
N PRO A 128 7.51 -2.11 -14.65
CA PRO A 128 7.63 -1.93 -16.10
C PRO A 128 9.04 -1.53 -16.54
N LEU A 129 9.78 -0.76 -15.73
CA LEU A 129 11.18 -0.38 -16.02
C LEU A 129 12.12 -1.59 -16.07
N CYS A 130 11.82 -2.64 -15.31
CA CYS A 130 12.60 -3.88 -15.32
C CYS A 130 12.12 -4.89 -16.37
N GLY A 131 11.00 -4.61 -17.07
CA GLY A 131 10.49 -5.38 -18.20
C GLY A 131 9.21 -6.20 -17.98
N PRO A 132 8.91 -6.78 -16.80
CA PRO A 132 7.63 -7.45 -16.58
C PRO A 132 6.46 -6.48 -16.65
N THR A 133 5.32 -6.97 -17.16
CA THR A 133 4.05 -6.27 -16.94
C THR A 133 3.58 -6.49 -15.50
N ALA A 134 2.72 -5.61 -14.97
CA ALA A 134 2.12 -5.79 -13.64
C ALA A 134 1.36 -7.13 -13.51
N ARG A 135 0.75 -7.62 -14.60
CA ARG A 135 0.13 -8.95 -14.65
C ARG A 135 1.18 -10.06 -14.51
N ALA A 136 2.28 -10.00 -15.26
CA ALA A 136 3.33 -11.00 -15.19
C ALA A 136 4.02 -11.01 -13.81
N ALA A 137 4.36 -9.85 -13.26
CA ALA A 137 4.93 -9.73 -11.92
C ALA A 137 4.02 -10.35 -10.85
N MET A 138 2.71 -10.12 -10.95
CA MET A 138 1.73 -10.71 -10.04
C MET A 138 1.61 -12.23 -10.19
N VAL A 139 1.65 -12.77 -11.41
CA VAL A 139 1.65 -14.23 -11.63
C VAL A 139 2.91 -14.88 -11.05
N ILE A 140 4.08 -14.25 -11.20
CA ILE A 140 5.34 -14.73 -10.61
C ILE A 140 5.24 -14.76 -9.07
N ASN A 141 4.68 -13.70 -8.47
CA ASN A 141 4.67 -13.54 -7.02
C ASN A 141 3.58 -14.36 -6.32
N LEU A 142 2.37 -14.40 -6.90
CA LEU A 142 1.17 -14.95 -6.25
C LEU A 142 0.60 -16.19 -6.94
N GLY A 143 1.10 -16.54 -8.12
CA GLY A 143 0.56 -17.62 -8.94
C GLY A 143 -0.66 -17.22 -9.79
N VAL A 144 -1.02 -18.13 -10.69
CA VAL A 144 -2.12 -17.94 -11.66
C VAL A 144 -3.48 -17.83 -10.96
N GLU A 145 -3.72 -18.67 -9.94
CA GLU A 145 -5.00 -18.70 -9.22
C GLU A 145 -5.32 -17.35 -8.56
N GLN A 146 -4.34 -16.80 -7.83
CA GLN A 146 -4.51 -15.49 -7.19
C GLN A 146 -4.62 -14.36 -8.22
N ALA A 147 -3.92 -14.46 -9.35
CA ALA A 147 -4.07 -13.49 -10.43
C ALA A 147 -5.49 -13.48 -11.00
N THR A 148 -6.12 -14.64 -11.15
CA THR A 148 -7.53 -14.77 -11.56
C THR A 148 -8.46 -14.17 -10.52
N ARG A 149 -8.25 -14.45 -9.22
CA ARG A 149 -9.05 -13.85 -8.13
C ARG A 149 -8.93 -12.32 -8.08
N TYR A 150 -7.82 -11.76 -8.52
CA TYR A 150 -7.62 -10.32 -8.70
C TYR A 150 -8.11 -9.77 -10.05
N GLY A 151 -8.89 -10.55 -10.80
CA GLY A 151 -9.60 -10.10 -11.99
C GLY A 151 -8.73 -10.00 -13.25
N ARG A 152 -7.52 -10.58 -13.25
CA ARG A 152 -6.75 -10.68 -14.50
C ARG A 152 -7.44 -11.67 -15.42
N GLN A 153 -7.60 -11.26 -16.67
CA GLN A 153 -8.16 -12.09 -17.71
C GLN A 153 -7.09 -13.04 -18.26
N GLY A 154 -7.43 -14.33 -18.35
CA GLY A 154 -6.57 -15.40 -18.85
C GLY A 154 -5.13 -15.36 -18.35
N PRO A 155 -4.87 -15.29 -17.02
CA PRO A 155 -3.51 -15.41 -16.53
C PRO A 155 -3.02 -16.83 -16.85
N HIS A 156 -1.86 -16.91 -17.46
CA HIS A 156 -1.16 -18.16 -17.75
C HIS A 156 0.19 -18.14 -17.06
N PRO A 157 0.84 -19.30 -16.83
CA PRO A 157 2.23 -19.33 -16.42
C PRO A 157 3.09 -18.43 -17.30
N VAL A 158 4.01 -17.71 -16.68
CA VAL A 158 4.93 -16.81 -17.40
C VAL A 158 6.27 -17.50 -17.62
N ALA A 159 7.02 -17.04 -18.62
CA ALA A 159 8.36 -17.54 -18.87
C ALA A 159 9.26 -17.34 -17.64
N ALA A 160 10.01 -18.39 -17.26
CA ALA A 160 10.94 -18.35 -16.12
C ALA A 160 12.01 -17.24 -16.26
N THR A 161 12.31 -16.81 -17.48
CA THR A 161 13.21 -15.68 -17.78
C THR A 161 12.74 -14.34 -17.22
N LEU A 162 11.46 -14.21 -16.85
CA LEU A 162 10.94 -13.01 -16.17
C LEU A 162 11.17 -13.01 -14.66
N ILE A 163 11.56 -14.14 -14.05
CA ILE A 163 11.81 -14.24 -12.60
C ILE A 163 12.98 -13.31 -12.18
N PRO A 164 14.16 -13.35 -12.82
CA PRO A 164 15.25 -12.43 -12.46
C PRO A 164 14.88 -10.97 -12.72
N ARG A 165 14.07 -10.68 -13.74
CA ARG A 165 13.59 -9.31 -14.01
C ARG A 165 12.64 -8.80 -12.93
N ARG A 166 11.79 -9.67 -12.39
CA ARG A 166 10.94 -9.33 -11.24
C ARG A 166 11.77 -9.12 -9.97
N GLN A 167 12.80 -9.92 -9.73
CA GLN A 167 13.73 -9.69 -8.61
C GLN A 167 14.44 -8.34 -8.74
N ARG A 168 14.86 -7.97 -9.96
CA ARG A 168 15.41 -6.63 -10.23
C ARG A 168 14.39 -5.51 -9.94
N ALA A 169 13.11 -5.72 -10.24
CA ALA A 169 12.07 -4.76 -9.88
C ALA A 169 11.91 -4.58 -8.36
N GLU A 170 12.06 -5.65 -7.56
CA GLU A 170 12.10 -5.54 -6.10
C GLU A 170 13.31 -4.71 -5.64
N GLN A 171 14.50 -4.99 -6.18
CA GLN A 171 15.71 -4.22 -5.87
C GLN A 171 15.56 -2.72 -6.20
N LEU A 172 15.05 -2.41 -7.40
CA LEU A 172 14.77 -1.03 -7.79
C LEU A 172 13.68 -0.39 -6.91
N THR A 173 12.72 -1.17 -6.40
CA THR A 173 11.75 -0.67 -5.42
C THR A 173 12.45 -0.25 -4.14
N ASP A 174 13.40 -1.06 -3.64
CA ASP A 174 14.16 -0.76 -2.44
C ASP A 174 15.07 0.45 -2.65
N GLU A 175 15.71 0.57 -3.82
CA GLU A 175 16.51 1.75 -4.21
C GLU A 175 15.67 3.04 -4.25
N LEU A 176 14.46 3.00 -4.81
CA LEU A 176 13.53 4.13 -4.82
C LEU A 176 13.05 4.50 -3.41
N GLN A 177 13.04 3.56 -2.46
CA GLN A 177 12.69 3.82 -1.08
C GLN A 177 13.89 4.22 -0.22
N ALA A 178 15.13 3.90 -0.61
CA ALA A 178 16.31 4.16 0.20
C ALA A 178 16.43 5.63 0.68
N PRO A 179 16.10 6.67 -0.13
CA PRO A 179 16.19 8.05 0.31
C PRO A 179 15.37 8.39 1.56
N LEU A 180 14.18 7.81 1.75
CA LEU A 180 13.39 8.09 2.97
C LEU A 180 14.09 7.56 4.22
N TYR A 181 14.67 6.35 4.13
CA TYR A 181 15.36 5.70 5.24
C TYR A 181 16.74 6.31 5.53
N ALA A 182 17.34 7.00 4.57
CA ALA A 182 18.59 7.74 4.76
C ALA A 182 18.44 8.90 5.75
N THR A 183 17.21 9.35 6.03
CA THR A 183 16.94 10.37 7.07
C THR A 183 17.09 9.84 8.50
N LEU A 184 17.01 8.52 8.69
CA LEU A 184 17.26 7.88 9.98
C LEU A 184 18.75 7.60 10.17
N THR A 185 19.21 7.58 11.42
CA THR A 185 20.53 7.01 11.76
C THR A 185 20.52 5.48 11.65
N ASP A 186 21.70 4.84 11.64
CA ASP A 186 21.80 3.36 11.65
C ASP A 186 21.05 2.72 12.82
N ARG A 187 21.20 3.31 14.02
CA ARG A 187 20.48 2.87 15.22
C ARG A 187 18.96 2.98 15.02
N GLN A 188 18.48 4.13 14.54
CA GLN A 188 17.04 4.34 14.30
C GLN A 188 16.49 3.41 13.22
N ARG A 189 17.28 3.03 12.22
CA ARG A 189 16.88 2.02 11.23
C ARG A 189 16.70 0.65 11.86
N ALA A 190 17.62 0.23 12.73
CA ALA A 190 17.50 -1.02 13.47
C ALA A 190 16.25 -1.01 14.38
N GLU A 191 16.07 0.05 15.17
CA GLU A 191 14.90 0.25 16.03
C GLU A 191 13.59 0.22 15.22
N PHE A 192 13.56 0.90 14.07
CA PHE A 192 12.39 0.89 13.21
C PHE A 192 12.06 -0.52 12.69
N ALA A 193 13.06 -1.30 12.29
CA ALA A 193 12.86 -2.67 11.82
C ALA A 193 12.35 -3.61 12.93
N GLU A 194 12.87 -3.46 14.15
CA GLU A 194 12.39 -4.20 15.34
C GLU A 194 10.94 -3.85 15.65
N LEU A 195 10.58 -2.56 15.63
CA LEU A 195 9.22 -2.09 15.85
C LEU A 195 8.24 -2.58 14.77
N VAL A 196 8.64 -2.54 13.50
CA VAL A 196 7.84 -3.12 12.40
C VAL A 196 7.63 -4.62 12.59
N SER A 197 8.67 -5.35 13.04
CA SER A 197 8.56 -6.78 13.34
C SER A 197 7.59 -7.03 14.50
N ALA A 198 7.68 -6.26 15.58
CA ALA A 198 6.77 -6.35 16.71
C ALA A 198 5.31 -6.05 16.32
N LEU A 199 5.07 -5.04 15.47
CA LEU A 199 3.75 -4.71 14.92
C LEU A 199 3.16 -5.84 14.06
N THR A 200 3.99 -6.71 13.48
CA THR A 200 3.57 -7.76 12.53
C THR A 200 3.64 -9.18 13.08
N THR A 201 4.18 -9.37 14.29
CA THR A 201 4.35 -10.69 14.94
C THR A 201 3.01 -11.40 15.22
N SER A 202 1.91 -10.66 15.28
CA SER A 202 0.55 -11.17 15.50
C SER A 202 -0.21 -11.52 14.22
N LEU A 203 0.35 -11.21 13.06
CA LEU A 203 -0.24 -11.49 11.75
C LEU A 203 0.03 -12.94 11.33
N THR A 204 -0.28 -13.91 12.20
CA THR A 204 -0.32 -15.31 11.79
C THR A 204 -1.55 -15.49 10.88
N PRO A 205 -1.40 -16.10 9.69
CA PRO A 205 -2.53 -16.38 8.79
C PRO A 205 -3.60 -17.27 9.41
#